data_AF-D7M1D6-F1
#
_entry.id   AF-D7M1D6-F1
#
_cell.length_a   1.000
_cell.length_b   1.000
_cell.length_c   1.000
_cell.angle_alpha   90.00
_cell.angle_beta   90.00
_cell.angle_gamma   90.00
#
_symmetry.space_group_name_H-M   'P 1'
#
loop_
_entity.id
_entity.type
_entity.pdbx_description
1 polymer ?
#
loop_
_entity_poly.entity_id
_entity_poly.type
_entity_poly.pdbx_seq_one_letter_code
_entity_poly.pdbx_strand_id
1 'polypeptide(L)'
;MDRALSWFRRLAVGYEMREGADWNGELRKKQRELEKLQDAMTSVIASLNKHGEGVYVIASTFMSLKGLVECLTSPEVAIPVSALGVGPVTPGDIFKARKLQFATVLAFQVELTLKASQVAQALGVKVICGDSIEQLCRLFREYTTSGSELLREDRAVSDEVVLPCVLSMLPKCVLNKEDPILVGVYVVEGSLRVGTPLCIPHKAFINIGRVAWIDKDQQPVKVASQGDKVIIKIVAADPKTKQLMLGRDFDVADVLVSRIPRRSIYHFAHSIIPS
;
A
#
# COMPACT_ATOMS: atom_id res chain seq x y z
N MET A 1 58.24 -54.98 19.72
CA MET A 1 56.95 -54.31 19.47
C MET A 1 56.57 -53.28 20.55
N ASP A 2 56.95 -53.47 21.83
CA ASP A 2 56.57 -52.53 22.91
C ASP A 2 57.16 -51.11 22.89
N ARG A 3 58.34 -50.91 22.29
CA ARG A 3 58.95 -49.56 22.22
C ARG A 3 58.29 -48.63 21.19
N ALA A 4 57.68 -49.18 20.14
CA ALA A 4 56.97 -48.41 19.12
C ALA A 4 55.58 -47.96 19.61
N LEU A 5 54.91 -48.80 20.42
CA LEU A 5 53.60 -48.50 21.00
C LEU A 5 53.69 -47.47 22.13
N SER A 6 54.77 -47.43 22.92
CA SER A 6 54.96 -46.39 23.94
C SER A 6 55.28 -45.02 23.33
N TRP A 7 55.97 -45.00 22.18
CA TRP A 7 56.23 -43.78 21.42
C TRP A 7 54.95 -43.24 20.77
N PHE A 8 54.10 -44.11 20.22
CA PHE A 8 52.77 -43.74 19.72
C PHE A 8 51.82 -43.25 20.82
N ARG A 9 51.81 -43.87 22.01
CA ARG A 9 51.01 -43.39 23.16
C ARG A 9 51.49 -42.05 23.71
N ARG A 10 52.80 -41.77 23.71
CA ARG A 10 53.34 -40.46 24.11
C ARG A 10 53.07 -39.37 23.07
N LEU A 11 53.04 -39.71 21.79
CA LEU A 11 52.64 -38.79 20.72
C LEU A 11 51.14 -38.50 20.75
N ALA A 12 50.28 -39.51 20.96
CA ALA A 12 48.83 -39.30 21.07
C ALA A 12 48.45 -38.44 22.28
N VAL A 13 49.05 -38.69 23.44
CA VAL A 13 48.81 -37.89 24.67
C VAL A 13 49.46 -36.49 24.59
N GLY A 14 50.58 -36.35 23.87
CA GLY A 14 51.23 -35.05 23.63
C GLY A 14 50.53 -34.19 22.58
N TYR A 15 49.81 -34.81 21.64
CA TYR A 15 49.04 -34.13 20.59
C TYR A 15 47.62 -33.76 21.07
N GLU A 16 47.07 -34.46 22.07
CA GLU A 16 45.81 -34.08 22.73
C GLU A 16 45.93 -32.89 23.70
N MET A 17 47.14 -32.38 23.99
CA MET A 17 47.34 -31.26 24.94
C MET A 17 47.92 -29.98 24.32
N ARG A 18 48.07 -29.88 23.00
CA ARG A 18 48.49 -28.65 22.31
C ARG A 18 47.58 -28.33 21.13
N GLU A 19 46.31 -28.12 21.45
CA GLU A 19 45.36 -27.22 20.80
C GLU A 19 43.96 -27.61 21.31
N GLY A 20 43.78 -27.47 22.62
CA GLY A 20 42.45 -27.35 23.20
C GLY A 20 41.89 -25.99 22.81
N ALA A 21 41.62 -25.77 21.52
CA ALA A 21 40.70 -24.71 21.12
C ALA A 21 39.40 -24.98 21.88
N ASP A 22 38.89 -23.98 22.58
CA ASP A 22 37.66 -24.06 23.37
C ASP A 22 36.47 -24.19 22.41
N TRP A 23 36.36 -25.34 21.75
CA TRP A 23 35.33 -25.66 20.78
C TRP A 23 33.95 -25.56 21.41
N ASN A 24 33.83 -25.85 22.71
CA ASN A 24 32.57 -25.71 23.44
C ASN A 24 32.21 -24.26 23.72
N GLY A 25 33.17 -23.39 24.08
CA GLY A 25 32.96 -21.96 24.19
C GLY A 25 32.65 -21.31 22.85
N GLU A 26 33.32 -21.73 21.79
CA GLU A 26 33.12 -21.24 20.43
C GLU A 26 31.77 -21.71 19.83
N LEU A 27 31.37 -22.95 20.09
CA LEU A 27 30.03 -23.45 19.77
C LEU A 27 28.93 -22.72 20.55
N ARG A 28 29.12 -22.48 21.85
CA ARG A 28 28.19 -21.67 22.67
C ARG A 28 28.10 -20.23 22.17
N LYS A 29 29.21 -19.65 21.71
CA LYS A 29 29.25 -18.31 21.13
C LYS A 29 28.47 -18.28 19.80
N LYS A 30 28.69 -19.25 18.91
CA LYS A 30 27.93 -19.40 17.66
C LYS A 30 26.44 -19.66 17.90
N GLN A 31 26.08 -20.45 18.91
CA GLN A 31 24.68 -20.69 19.28
C GLN A 31 23.98 -19.40 19.72
N ARG A 32 24.62 -18.59 20.58
CA ARG A 32 24.06 -17.28 20.98
C ARG A 32 23.91 -16.31 19.82
N GLU A 33 24.84 -16.33 18.86
CA GLU A 33 24.73 -15.50 17.65
C GLU A 33 23.56 -15.93 16.77
N LEU A 34 23.33 -17.24 16.65
CA LEU A 34 22.20 -17.80 15.90
C LEU A 34 20.85 -17.46 16.55
N GLU A 35 20.75 -17.57 17.88
CA GLU A 35 19.55 -17.17 18.64
C GLU A 35 19.22 -15.70 18.42
N LYS A 36 20.22 -14.80 18.51
CA LYS A 36 20.02 -13.37 18.25
C LYS A 36 19.52 -13.08 16.83
N LEU A 37 20.00 -13.83 15.83
CA LEU A 37 19.54 -13.72 14.45
C LEU A 37 18.08 -14.18 14.30
N GLN A 38 17.71 -15.29 14.93
CA GLN A 38 16.35 -15.81 14.92
C GLN A 38 15.37 -14.85 15.58
N ASP A 39 15.73 -14.29 16.73
CA ASP A 39 14.90 -13.30 17.44
C ASP A 39 14.71 -12.04 16.60
N ALA A 40 15.78 -11.54 15.97
CA ALA A 40 15.72 -10.38 15.10
C ALA A 40 14.79 -10.61 13.90
N MET A 41 14.89 -11.76 13.24
CA MET A 41 14.01 -12.10 12.12
C MET A 41 12.55 -12.20 12.56
N THR A 42 12.29 -12.82 13.70
CA THR A 42 10.94 -13.00 14.23
C THR A 42 10.30 -11.65 14.56
N SER A 43 11.04 -10.77 15.23
CA SER A 43 10.61 -9.41 15.54
C SER A 43 10.31 -8.59 14.29
N VAL A 44 11.21 -8.64 13.30
CA VAL A 44 11.05 -7.94 12.03
C VAL A 44 9.81 -8.40 11.27
N ILE A 45 9.58 -9.71 11.18
CA ILE A 45 8.41 -10.27 10.48
C ILE A 45 7.11 -9.87 11.19
N ALA A 46 7.12 -9.77 12.52
CA ALA A 46 5.97 -9.32 13.30
C ALA A 46 5.64 -7.84 13.07
N SER A 47 6.64 -7.01 12.79
CA SER A 47 6.47 -5.57 12.51
C SER A 47 5.99 -5.26 11.08
N LEU A 48 5.88 -6.27 10.20
CA LEU A 48 5.46 -6.05 8.82
C LEU A 48 3.96 -5.81 8.67
N ASN A 49 3.62 -4.79 7.88
CA ASN A 49 2.25 -4.55 7.48
C ASN A 49 1.88 -5.43 6.28
N LYS A 50 1.03 -6.42 6.51
CA LYS A 50 0.63 -7.42 5.51
C LYS A 50 -0.44 -6.91 4.52
N HIS A 51 -0.94 -5.69 4.69
CA HIS A 51 -2.00 -5.12 3.85
C HIS A 51 -1.49 -4.45 2.56
N GLY A 52 -0.19 -4.53 2.25
CA GLY A 52 0.39 -3.92 1.04
C GLY A 52 0.61 -2.40 1.13
N GLU A 53 0.29 -1.80 2.27
CA GLU A 53 0.58 -0.41 2.60
C GLU A 53 2.00 -0.31 3.18
N GLY A 54 2.88 0.39 2.47
CA GLY A 54 4.27 0.58 2.89
C GLY A 54 5.32 0.52 1.79
N VAL A 55 6.57 0.48 2.23
CA VAL A 55 7.77 0.46 1.38
C VAL A 55 8.43 -0.92 1.35
N TYR A 56 9.23 -1.17 0.31
CA TYR A 56 10.12 -2.32 0.25
C TYR A 56 11.47 -1.95 0.85
N VAL A 57 11.94 -2.71 1.83
CA VAL A 57 13.21 -2.43 2.52
C VAL A 57 14.21 -3.53 2.23
N ILE A 58 15.43 -3.17 1.84
CA ILE A 58 16.52 -4.12 1.59
C ILE A 58 17.81 -3.65 2.25
N ALA A 59 18.50 -4.57 2.91
CA ALA A 59 19.72 -4.26 3.65
C ALA A 59 20.79 -5.33 3.47
N SER A 60 22.03 -4.99 3.82
CA SER A 60 23.20 -5.89 3.72
C SER A 60 23.13 -7.07 4.70
N THR A 61 22.60 -6.83 5.91
CA THR A 61 22.51 -7.83 6.97
C THR A 61 21.14 -7.81 7.65
N PHE A 62 20.75 -8.93 8.27
CA PHE A 62 19.53 -9.03 9.07
C PHE A 62 19.51 -8.06 10.27
N MET A 63 20.68 -7.79 10.87
CA MET A 63 20.78 -6.84 11.99
C MET A 63 20.49 -5.41 11.54
N SER A 64 21.08 -5.01 10.41
CA SER A 64 20.82 -3.70 9.80
C SER A 64 19.35 -3.56 9.40
N LEU A 65 18.77 -4.64 8.89
CA LEU A 65 17.36 -4.68 8.52
C LEU A 65 16.45 -4.48 9.74
N LYS A 66 16.75 -5.13 10.86
CA LYS A 66 16.02 -4.93 12.13
C LYS A 66 16.07 -3.48 12.58
N GLY A 67 17.26 -2.89 12.69
CA GLY A 67 17.41 -1.50 13.13
C GLY A 67 16.72 -0.51 12.20
N LEU A 68 16.74 -0.78 10.90
CA LEU A 68 16.03 0.03 9.91
C LEU A 68 14.51 -0.07 10.08
N VAL A 69 13.95 -1.27 10.26
CA VAL A 69 12.50 -1.45 10.48
C VAL A 69 12.05 -0.81 11.79
N GLU A 70 12.81 -0.95 12.87
CA GLU A 70 12.53 -0.30 14.17
C GLU A 70 12.53 1.22 14.05
N CYS A 71 13.51 1.80 13.33
CA CYS A 71 13.57 3.23 13.10
C CYS A 71 12.42 3.73 12.22
N LEU A 72 12.08 3.01 11.14
CA LEU A 72 10.99 3.37 10.24
C LEU A 72 9.61 3.29 10.93
N THR A 73 9.42 2.30 11.80
CA THR A 73 8.16 2.09 12.54
C THR A 73 8.05 3.00 13.77
N SER A 74 9.14 3.67 14.17
CA SER A 74 9.14 4.61 15.28
C SER A 74 8.14 5.75 15.06
N PRO A 75 7.54 6.32 16.13
CA PRO A 75 6.53 7.38 16.01
C PRO A 75 7.06 8.67 15.37
N GLU A 76 8.38 8.86 15.33
CA GLU A 76 9.02 10.02 14.70
C GLU A 76 9.03 9.95 13.16
N VAL A 77 9.01 8.74 12.61
CA VAL A 77 9.17 8.48 11.18
C VAL A 77 7.86 7.92 10.59
N ALA A 78 7.21 7.00 11.29
CA ALA A 78 5.89 6.43 10.96
C ALA A 78 5.74 5.96 9.50
N ILE A 79 6.75 5.29 8.96
CA ILE A 79 6.73 4.72 7.61
C ILE A 79 6.39 3.22 7.72
N PRO A 80 5.24 2.76 7.17
CA PRO A 80 4.91 1.35 7.19
C PRO A 80 5.83 0.56 6.25
N VAL A 81 6.27 -0.61 6.70
CA VAL A 81 7.11 -1.54 5.93
C VAL A 81 6.29 -2.77 5.57
N SER A 82 6.17 -3.09 4.29
CA SER A 82 5.34 -4.23 3.83
C SER A 82 6.16 -5.44 3.42
N ALA A 83 7.37 -5.23 2.94
CA ALA A 83 8.20 -6.30 2.39
C ALA A 83 9.69 -6.00 2.56
N LEU A 84 10.46 -7.07 2.64
CA LEU A 84 11.86 -7.06 3.04
C LEU A 84 12.72 -7.90 2.11
N GLY A 85 13.99 -7.52 1.96
CA GLY A 85 15.02 -8.30 1.30
C GLY A 85 16.37 -8.19 2.03
N VAL A 86 17.24 -9.16 1.81
CA VAL A 86 18.64 -9.09 2.25
C VAL A 86 19.53 -9.32 1.03
N GLY A 87 20.57 -8.50 0.90
CA GLY A 87 21.52 -8.58 -0.22
C GLY A 87 21.31 -7.49 -1.28
N PRO A 88 21.95 -7.62 -2.46
CA PRO A 88 21.91 -6.59 -3.50
C PRO A 88 20.51 -6.45 -4.09
N VAL A 89 20.20 -5.26 -4.62
CA VAL A 89 18.89 -5.00 -5.23
C VAL A 89 18.81 -5.69 -6.58
N THR A 90 17.84 -6.60 -6.71
CA THR A 90 17.57 -7.37 -7.93
C THR A 90 16.31 -6.88 -8.63
N PRO A 91 16.11 -7.22 -9.92
CA PRO A 91 14.85 -6.91 -10.62
C PRO A 91 13.62 -7.47 -9.89
N GLY A 92 13.73 -8.63 -9.23
CA GLY A 92 12.65 -9.23 -8.45
C GLY A 92 12.18 -8.35 -7.30
N ASP A 93 13.11 -7.62 -6.66
CA ASP A 93 12.79 -6.68 -5.60
C ASP A 93 12.02 -5.47 -6.13
N ILE A 94 12.37 -5.00 -7.33
CA ILE A 94 11.65 -3.92 -8.02
C ILE A 94 10.20 -4.32 -8.33
N PHE A 95 9.98 -5.55 -8.82
CA PHE A 95 8.63 -6.06 -9.10
C PHE A 95 7.78 -6.18 -7.83
N LYS A 96 8.38 -6.58 -6.71
CA LYS A 96 7.68 -6.61 -5.42
C LYS A 96 7.33 -5.21 -4.95
N ALA A 97 8.29 -4.28 -5.02
CA ALA A 97 8.11 -2.90 -4.60
C ALA A 97 7.02 -2.16 -5.40
N ARG A 98 6.91 -2.44 -6.71
CA ARG A 98 5.87 -1.87 -7.58
C ARG A 98 4.45 -2.10 -7.05
N LYS A 99 4.20 -3.24 -6.40
CA LYS A 99 2.87 -3.61 -5.89
C LYS A 99 2.52 -2.91 -4.57
N LEU A 100 3.44 -2.15 -3.99
CA LEU A 100 3.26 -1.47 -2.72
C LEU A 100 2.84 -0.01 -2.93
N GLN A 101 2.18 0.56 -1.92
CA GLN A 101 1.61 1.92 -1.96
C GLN A 101 2.57 3.00 -2.46
N PHE A 102 3.83 2.98 -2.03
CA PHE A 102 4.80 4.03 -2.38
C PHE A 102 5.67 3.69 -3.59
N ALA A 103 5.53 2.50 -4.18
CA ALA A 103 6.37 2.00 -5.27
C ALA A 103 7.87 2.34 -5.09
N THR A 104 8.37 2.18 -3.86
CA THR A 104 9.70 2.66 -3.45
C THR A 104 10.50 1.55 -2.76
N VAL A 105 11.77 1.45 -3.11
CA VAL A 105 12.77 0.57 -2.49
C VAL A 105 13.74 1.40 -1.65
N LEU A 106 13.84 1.11 -0.36
CA LEU A 106 14.87 1.64 0.55
C LEU A 106 16.01 0.64 0.64
N ALA A 107 17.17 1.01 0.10
CA ALA A 107 18.36 0.17 0.02
C ALA A 107 19.43 0.67 0.99
N PHE A 108 19.67 -0.08 2.06
CA PHE A 108 20.65 0.25 3.10
C PHE A 108 21.94 -0.55 2.94
N GLN A 109 23.04 0.15 2.65
CA GLN A 109 24.37 -0.45 2.48
C GLN A 109 24.40 -1.61 1.45
N VAL A 110 23.60 -1.50 0.39
CA VAL A 110 23.53 -2.51 -0.68
C VAL A 110 23.64 -1.87 -2.05
N GLU A 111 24.25 -2.62 -2.96
CA GLU A 111 24.44 -2.20 -4.34
C GLU A 111 23.16 -2.39 -5.16
N LEU A 112 22.94 -1.45 -6.09
CA LEU A 112 21.89 -1.55 -7.09
C LEU A 112 22.43 -2.17 -8.37
N THR A 113 21.91 -3.33 -8.75
CA THR A 113 22.30 -3.98 -10.00
C THR A 113 21.86 -3.14 -11.21
N LEU A 114 22.70 -3.04 -12.26
CA LEU A 114 22.36 -2.32 -13.51
C LEU A 114 21.00 -2.74 -14.09
N LYS A 115 20.71 -4.05 -14.12
CA LYS A 115 19.42 -4.59 -14.55
C LYS A 115 18.26 -4.10 -13.69
N ALA A 116 18.45 -4.02 -12.38
CA ALA A 116 17.42 -3.54 -11.45
C ALA A 116 17.18 -2.03 -11.66
N SER A 117 18.22 -1.23 -11.92
CA SER A 117 18.08 0.20 -12.25
C SER A 117 17.26 0.44 -13.52
N GLN A 118 17.54 -0.31 -14.59
CA GLN A 118 16.78 -0.23 -15.85
C GLN A 118 15.30 -0.59 -15.64
N VAL A 119 15.04 -1.67 -14.91
CA VAL A 119 13.67 -2.12 -14.59
C VAL A 119 12.95 -1.11 -13.69
N ALA A 120 13.66 -0.49 -12.74
CA ALA A 120 13.10 0.53 -11.87
C ALA A 120 12.65 1.76 -12.67
N GLN A 121 13.46 2.23 -13.62
CA GLN A 121 13.09 3.35 -14.50
C GLN A 121 11.90 2.99 -15.41
N ALA A 122 11.91 1.80 -16.01
CA ALA A 122 10.83 1.35 -16.89
C ALA A 122 9.48 1.19 -16.16
N LEU A 123 9.51 0.80 -14.88
CA LEU A 123 8.32 0.55 -14.07
C LEU A 123 7.91 1.73 -13.19
N GLY A 124 8.64 2.85 -13.21
CA GLY A 124 8.37 4.01 -12.37
C GLY A 124 8.58 3.76 -10.87
N VAL A 125 9.44 2.80 -10.51
CA VAL A 125 9.76 2.48 -9.11
C VAL A 125 10.94 3.33 -8.66
N LYS A 126 10.80 4.05 -7.54
CA LYS A 126 11.91 4.83 -6.97
C LYS A 126 12.81 3.94 -6.14
N VAL A 127 14.12 3.98 -6.39
CA VAL A 127 15.13 3.34 -5.54
C VAL A 127 15.91 4.42 -4.81
N ILE A 128 15.98 4.33 -3.49
CA ILE A 128 16.72 5.23 -2.62
C ILE A 128 17.79 4.41 -1.91
N CYS A 129 19.05 4.66 -2.26
CA CYS A 129 20.21 4.04 -1.61
C CYS A 129 20.78 4.98 -0.54
N GLY A 130 21.26 4.43 0.56
CA GLY A 130 21.91 5.21 1.62
C GLY A 130 22.77 4.34 2.53
N ASP A 131 23.78 4.99 3.11
CA ASP A 131 24.78 4.35 3.98
C ASP A 131 24.42 4.46 5.47
N SER A 132 23.56 5.43 5.82
CA SER A 132 23.02 5.64 7.17
C SER A 132 21.48 5.61 7.16
N ILE A 133 20.90 5.12 8.26
CA ILE A 133 19.43 5.01 8.42
C ILE A 133 18.78 6.40 8.41
N GLU A 134 19.38 7.37 9.08
CA GLU A 134 18.90 8.76 9.13
C GLU A 134 18.84 9.40 7.74
N GLN A 135 19.86 9.17 6.92
CA GLN A 135 19.89 9.65 5.54
C GLN A 135 18.77 9.02 4.71
N LEU A 136 18.55 7.71 4.82
CA LEU A 136 17.45 7.04 4.12
C LEU A 136 16.08 7.60 4.54
N CYS A 137 15.86 7.77 5.84
CA CYS A 137 14.61 8.34 6.37
C CYS A 137 14.41 9.79 5.89
N ARG A 138 15.48 10.59 5.80
CA ARG A 138 15.42 11.95 5.27
C ARG A 138 15.11 11.95 3.78
N LEU A 139 15.86 11.19 2.97
CA LEU A 139 15.67 11.10 1.51
C LEU A 139 14.28 10.56 1.16
N PHE A 140 13.78 9.59 1.92
CA PHE A 140 12.42 9.11 1.76
C PHE A 140 11.38 10.15 2.16
N ARG A 141 11.59 10.90 3.25
CA ARG A 141 10.71 12.01 3.62
C ARG A 141 10.73 13.11 2.57
N GLU A 142 11.88 13.49 2.04
CA GLU A 142 11.97 14.45 0.92
C GLU A 142 11.24 13.90 -0.30
N TYR A 143 11.48 12.65 -0.69
CA TYR A 143 10.77 12.02 -1.81
C TYR A 143 9.26 11.96 -1.59
N THR A 144 8.82 11.62 -0.37
CA THR A 144 7.42 11.60 0.00
C THR A 144 6.88 13.01 0.17
N THR A 145 7.70 14.02 0.46
CA THR A 145 7.27 15.41 0.66
C THR A 145 7.18 16.16 -0.67
N SER A 146 8.18 16.04 -1.53
CA SER A 146 8.14 16.47 -2.94
C SER A 146 7.12 15.66 -3.73
N GLY A 147 7.06 14.36 -3.45
CA GLY A 147 5.97 13.49 -3.86
C GLY A 147 4.66 13.87 -3.20
N SER A 148 4.62 14.50 -2.02
CA SER A 148 3.40 15.01 -1.34
C SER A 148 3.02 16.41 -1.75
N GLU A 149 3.85 17.15 -2.46
CA GLU A 149 3.33 18.29 -3.21
C GLU A 149 2.48 17.75 -4.38
N LEU A 150 2.88 16.60 -4.96
CA LEU A 150 2.10 15.84 -5.94
C LEU A 150 1.05 14.87 -5.32
N LEU A 151 1.22 14.40 -4.06
CA LEU A 151 0.34 13.45 -3.36
C LEU A 151 -0.59 14.15 -2.34
N ARG A 152 -0.34 15.41 -1.98
CA ARG A 152 -1.40 16.30 -1.45
C ARG A 152 -2.35 16.66 -2.58
N GLU A 153 -1.85 16.73 -3.81
CA GLU A 153 -2.69 16.67 -5.00
C GLU A 153 -3.30 15.26 -5.18
N ASP A 154 -2.60 14.14 -4.97
CA ASP A 154 -3.23 12.81 -5.13
C ASP A 154 -4.19 12.36 -4.00
N ARG A 155 -4.15 12.96 -2.80
CA ARG A 155 -5.28 12.83 -1.86
C ARG A 155 -6.52 13.58 -2.36
N ALA A 156 -6.36 14.52 -3.30
CA ALA A 156 -7.44 15.04 -4.13
C ALA A 156 -7.68 14.17 -5.39
N VAL A 157 -6.71 13.42 -5.91
CA VAL A 157 -6.89 12.50 -7.08
C VAL A 157 -7.52 11.14 -6.70
N SER A 158 -7.38 10.66 -5.47
CA SER A 158 -8.19 9.53 -4.98
C SER A 158 -9.68 9.90 -4.87
N ASP A 159 -9.98 11.20 -4.81
CA ASP A 159 -11.32 11.78 -4.97
C ASP A 159 -11.71 11.96 -6.47
N GLU A 160 -10.77 11.84 -7.41
CA GLU A 160 -11.01 11.90 -8.87
C GLU A 160 -11.24 10.53 -9.52
N VAL A 161 -10.86 9.41 -8.89
CA VAL A 161 -11.12 8.07 -9.44
C VAL A 161 -12.56 7.65 -9.13
N VAL A 162 -13.46 8.06 -10.02
CA VAL A 162 -14.88 7.72 -9.96
C VAL A 162 -15.07 6.24 -10.32
N LEU A 163 -15.53 5.44 -9.35
CA LEU A 163 -15.92 4.05 -9.60
C LEU A 163 -17.21 3.98 -10.43
N PRO A 164 -17.34 2.99 -11.34
CA PRO A 164 -18.61 2.73 -12.00
C PRO A 164 -19.68 2.36 -10.96
N CYS A 165 -20.83 3.03 -11.03
CA CYS A 165 -22.01 2.64 -10.26
C CYS A 165 -23.29 2.93 -11.05
N VAL A 166 -24.29 2.07 -10.84
CA VAL A 166 -25.64 2.20 -11.37
C VAL A 166 -26.61 2.21 -10.20
N LEU A 167 -27.42 3.25 -10.11
CA LEU A 167 -28.34 3.48 -9.00
C LEU A 167 -29.78 3.61 -9.53
N SER A 168 -30.70 2.95 -8.85
CA SER A 168 -32.14 3.14 -9.05
C SER A 168 -32.70 3.97 -7.90
N MET A 169 -33.45 5.02 -8.22
CA MET A 169 -34.15 5.80 -7.18
C MET A 169 -35.33 5.01 -6.61
N LEU A 170 -35.59 5.18 -5.32
CA LEU A 170 -36.70 4.55 -4.60
C LEU A 170 -37.86 5.55 -4.50
N PRO A 171 -39.01 5.32 -5.17
CA PRO A 171 -40.10 6.29 -5.25
C PRO A 171 -40.68 6.76 -3.92
N LYS A 172 -40.67 5.88 -2.92
CA LYS A 172 -41.21 6.16 -1.58
C LYS A 172 -40.20 6.84 -0.65
N CYS A 173 -38.98 7.08 -1.12
CA CYS A 173 -37.87 7.57 -0.30
C CYS A 173 -37.29 8.88 -0.84
N VAL A 174 -38.11 9.75 -1.40
CA VAL A 174 -37.70 11.11 -1.80
C VAL A 174 -37.96 12.06 -0.64
N LEU A 175 -36.89 12.55 -0.01
CA LEU A 175 -36.98 13.45 1.16
C LEU A 175 -36.86 14.93 0.77
N ASN A 176 -36.01 15.23 -0.22
CA ASN A 176 -35.86 16.58 -0.76
C ASN A 176 -35.66 16.54 -2.27
N LYS A 177 -36.39 17.39 -3.00
CA LYS A 177 -36.44 17.38 -4.48
C LYS A 177 -35.52 18.40 -5.15
N GLU A 178 -35.01 19.35 -4.38
CA GLU A 178 -34.15 20.46 -4.82
C GLU A 178 -32.80 20.38 -4.13
N ASP A 179 -31.80 21.14 -4.60
CA ASP A 179 -30.46 21.19 -4.00
C ASP A 179 -30.51 21.58 -2.50
N PRO A 180 -29.97 20.76 -1.57
CA PRO A 180 -29.38 19.44 -1.81
C PRO A 180 -30.46 18.35 -1.95
N ILE A 181 -30.44 17.59 -3.05
CA ILE A 181 -31.43 16.53 -3.31
C ILE A 181 -31.18 15.39 -2.33
N LEU A 182 -32.20 14.98 -1.57
CA LEU A 182 -32.14 13.81 -0.70
C LEU A 182 -33.09 12.73 -1.21
N VAL A 183 -32.52 11.60 -1.58
CA VAL A 183 -33.26 10.48 -2.16
C VAL A 183 -32.70 9.15 -1.70
N GLY A 184 -33.57 8.19 -1.42
CA GLY A 184 -33.24 6.80 -1.22
C GLY A 184 -32.94 6.15 -2.56
N VAL A 185 -31.82 5.45 -2.64
CA VAL A 185 -31.38 4.74 -3.84
C VAL A 185 -31.06 3.29 -3.51
N TYR A 186 -31.19 2.45 -4.52
CA TYR A 186 -30.69 1.08 -4.53
C TYR A 186 -29.48 1.00 -5.44
N VAL A 187 -28.37 0.48 -4.93
CA VAL A 187 -27.15 0.25 -5.72
C VAL A 187 -27.34 -1.02 -6.54
N VAL A 188 -27.70 -0.85 -7.82
CA VAL A 188 -27.97 -1.97 -8.74
C VAL A 188 -26.66 -2.70 -9.08
N GLU A 189 -25.62 -1.92 -9.41
CA GLU A 189 -24.30 -2.42 -9.77
C GLU A 189 -23.19 -1.47 -9.32
N GLY A 190 -22.00 -2.03 -9.05
CA GLY A 190 -20.81 -1.28 -8.72
C GLY A 190 -20.73 -0.82 -7.26
N SER A 191 -19.99 0.27 -7.03
CA SER A 191 -19.77 0.82 -5.70
C SER A 191 -19.93 2.33 -5.70
N LEU A 192 -20.80 2.83 -4.83
CA LEU A 192 -21.05 4.25 -4.65
C LEU A 192 -20.17 4.81 -3.53
N ARG A 193 -19.49 5.92 -3.77
CA ARG A 193 -18.68 6.61 -2.76
C ARG A 193 -19.13 8.06 -2.58
N VAL A 194 -18.91 8.61 -1.40
CA VAL A 194 -18.96 10.07 -1.21
C VAL A 194 -18.02 10.72 -2.21
N GLY A 195 -18.45 11.83 -2.83
CA GLY A 195 -17.74 12.54 -3.90
C GLY A 195 -18.15 12.15 -5.32
N THR A 196 -18.82 10.99 -5.50
CA THR A 196 -19.17 10.46 -6.83
C THR A 196 -20.07 11.44 -7.61
N PRO A 197 -19.67 11.90 -8.81
CA PRO A 197 -20.53 12.69 -9.69
C PRO A 197 -21.56 11.78 -10.37
N LEU A 198 -22.82 12.22 -10.42
CA LEU A 198 -23.94 11.45 -10.96
C LEU A 198 -24.54 12.12 -12.21
N CYS A 199 -25.01 11.30 -13.15
CA CYS A 199 -25.70 11.76 -14.34
C CYS A 199 -26.81 10.79 -14.78
N ILE A 200 -27.69 11.26 -15.66
CA ILE A 200 -28.76 10.44 -16.26
C ILE A 200 -28.42 10.19 -17.74
N PRO A 201 -28.08 8.95 -18.12
CA PRO A 201 -27.59 8.67 -19.47
C PRO A 201 -28.67 8.87 -20.54
N HIS A 202 -29.91 8.46 -20.26
CA HIS A 202 -31.03 8.52 -21.22
C HIS A 202 -31.49 9.94 -21.57
N LYS A 203 -31.09 10.94 -20.78
CA LYS A 203 -31.38 12.36 -21.03
C LYS A 203 -30.11 13.12 -21.35
N ALA A 204 -29.37 12.67 -22.37
CA ALA A 204 -28.14 13.31 -22.84
C ALA A 204 -27.09 13.55 -21.73
N PHE A 205 -26.98 12.64 -20.76
CA PHE A 205 -26.03 12.74 -19.65
C PHE A 205 -26.17 14.03 -18.82
N ILE A 206 -27.41 14.48 -18.56
CA ILE A 206 -27.67 15.56 -17.60
C ILE A 206 -26.93 15.25 -16.30
N ASN A 207 -26.08 16.19 -15.88
CA ASN A 207 -25.37 16.12 -14.62
C ASN A 207 -26.34 16.42 -13.49
N ILE A 208 -26.41 15.59 -12.45
CA ILE A 208 -27.30 15.78 -11.30
C ILE A 208 -26.56 16.40 -10.11
N GLY A 209 -25.23 16.33 -10.11
CA GLY A 209 -24.38 16.83 -9.03
C GLY A 209 -23.47 15.75 -8.46
N ARG A 210 -22.99 15.95 -7.24
CA ARG A 210 -22.09 15.03 -6.53
C ARG A 210 -22.71 14.52 -5.24
N VAL A 211 -22.42 13.27 -4.90
CA VAL A 211 -22.83 12.70 -3.62
C VAL A 211 -22.04 13.34 -2.49
N ALA A 212 -22.69 14.12 -1.64
CA ALA A 212 -22.06 14.75 -0.48
C ALA A 212 -22.09 13.86 0.76
N TRP A 213 -23.06 12.94 0.85
CA TRP A 213 -23.28 12.12 2.03
C TRP A 213 -24.08 10.86 1.69
N ILE A 214 -23.79 9.76 2.38
CA ILE A 214 -24.46 8.46 2.27
C ILE A 214 -24.81 7.98 3.67
N ASP A 215 -26.05 7.53 3.84
CA ASP A 215 -26.56 6.92 5.07
C ASP A 215 -27.12 5.55 4.79
N LYS A 216 -26.63 4.59 5.57
CA LYS A 216 -27.06 3.21 5.54
C LYS A 216 -27.50 2.86 6.95
N ASP A 217 -28.76 2.48 7.10
CA ASP A 217 -29.33 2.06 8.39
C ASP A 217 -29.08 3.07 9.54
N GLN A 218 -29.26 4.37 9.27
CA GLN A 218 -29.05 5.48 10.23
C GLN A 218 -27.59 5.69 10.65
N GLN A 219 -26.64 5.14 9.90
CA GLN A 219 -25.22 5.36 10.11
C GLN A 219 -24.58 5.99 8.86
N PRO A 220 -23.79 7.06 9.02
CA PRO A 220 -23.07 7.67 7.90
C PRO A 220 -21.97 6.73 7.43
N VAL A 221 -21.99 6.37 6.15
CA VAL A 221 -21.00 5.50 5.52
C VAL A 221 -20.25 6.25 4.42
N LYS A 222 -19.00 5.87 4.17
CA LYS A 222 -18.19 6.45 3.08
C LYS A 222 -18.45 5.76 1.74
N VAL A 223 -18.89 4.50 1.77
CA VAL A 223 -19.06 3.64 0.61
C VAL A 223 -20.33 2.80 0.77
N ALA A 224 -21.11 2.67 -0.30
CA ALA A 224 -22.21 1.71 -0.42
C ALA A 224 -21.89 0.71 -1.55
N SER A 225 -22.15 -0.56 -1.29
CA SER A 225 -21.84 -1.65 -2.22
C SER A 225 -23.08 -2.10 -2.97
N GLN A 226 -22.87 -2.87 -4.04
CA GLN A 226 -23.96 -3.50 -4.79
C GLN A 226 -24.94 -4.23 -3.86
N GLY A 227 -26.23 -4.02 -4.08
CA GLY A 227 -27.32 -4.58 -3.28
C GLY A 227 -27.74 -3.73 -2.09
N ASP A 228 -27.02 -2.66 -1.77
CA ASP A 228 -27.37 -1.77 -0.67
C ASP A 228 -28.53 -0.83 -1.01
N LYS A 229 -29.41 -0.61 -0.03
CA LYS A 229 -30.40 0.47 -0.02
C LYS A 229 -29.89 1.56 0.91
N VAL A 230 -29.64 2.75 0.36
CA VAL A 230 -29.04 3.86 1.10
C VAL A 230 -29.76 5.16 0.80
N ILE A 231 -29.72 6.09 1.74
CA ILE A 231 -30.15 7.47 1.51
C ILE A 231 -28.92 8.27 1.11
N ILE A 232 -29.02 9.02 0.02
CA ILE A 232 -27.94 9.85 -0.47
C ILE A 232 -28.35 11.32 -0.49
N LYS A 233 -27.39 12.18 -0.18
CA LYS A 233 -27.49 13.63 -0.36
C LYS A 233 -26.66 14.02 -1.57
N ILE A 234 -27.30 14.59 -2.58
CA ILE A 234 -26.66 15.08 -3.80
C ILE A 234 -26.62 16.61 -3.74
N VAL A 235 -25.44 17.19 -3.97
CA VAL A 235 -25.22 18.63 -4.02
C VAL A 235 -24.86 19.04 -5.44
N ALA A 236 -25.43 20.16 -5.89
CA ALA A 236 -25.14 20.75 -7.18
C ALA A 236 -23.63 21.06 -7.33
N ALA A 237 -23.06 20.69 -8.48
CA ALA A 237 -21.65 20.94 -8.80
C ALA A 237 -21.44 22.27 -9.54
N ASP A 238 -22.49 22.80 -10.17
CA ASP A 238 -22.46 23.99 -11.00
C ASP A 238 -23.82 24.73 -10.98
N PRO A 239 -23.88 26.03 -11.36
CA PRO A 239 -25.11 26.82 -11.30
C PRO A 239 -26.28 26.26 -12.12
N LYS A 240 -26.01 25.46 -13.17
CA LYS A 240 -27.06 24.81 -13.97
C LYS A 240 -27.65 23.62 -13.20
N THR A 241 -26.79 22.82 -12.57
CA THR A 241 -27.27 21.72 -11.71
C THR A 241 -28.02 22.20 -10.47
N LYS A 242 -27.73 23.42 -9.99
CA LYS A 242 -28.44 24.02 -8.85
C LYS A 242 -29.92 24.31 -9.14
N GLN A 243 -30.28 24.45 -10.42
CA GLN A 243 -31.67 24.67 -10.85
C GLN A 243 -32.42 23.37 -11.14
N LEU A 244 -31.75 22.21 -11.06
CA LEU A 244 -32.39 20.92 -11.33
C LEU A 244 -33.32 20.50 -10.20
N MET A 245 -34.48 20.00 -10.58
CA MET A 245 -35.52 19.56 -9.65
C MET A 245 -36.05 18.18 -10.02
N LEU A 246 -36.07 17.28 -9.04
CA LEU A 246 -36.70 15.97 -9.17
C LEU A 246 -38.23 16.14 -9.30
N GLY A 247 -38.79 15.63 -10.40
CA GLY A 247 -40.18 15.78 -10.82
C GLY A 247 -40.39 16.82 -11.94
N ARG A 248 -39.38 17.64 -12.26
CA ARG A 248 -39.43 18.60 -13.38
C ARG A 248 -38.45 18.24 -14.49
N ASP A 249 -37.17 18.13 -14.16
CA ASP A 249 -36.10 17.87 -15.13
C ASP A 249 -35.82 16.37 -15.27
N PHE A 250 -35.93 15.66 -14.16
CA PHE A 250 -35.80 14.20 -14.10
C PHE A 250 -36.82 13.59 -13.15
N ASP A 251 -37.13 12.31 -13.34
CA ASP A 251 -38.15 11.59 -12.59
C ASP A 251 -37.51 10.41 -11.85
N VAL A 252 -38.21 9.88 -10.85
CA VAL A 252 -37.80 8.73 -10.04
C VAL A 252 -37.58 7.48 -10.90
N ALA A 253 -38.29 7.36 -12.03
CA ALA A 253 -38.09 6.27 -12.97
C ALA A 253 -36.74 6.32 -13.70
N ASP A 254 -36.06 7.47 -13.69
CA ASP A 254 -34.75 7.62 -14.32
C ASP A 254 -33.66 6.88 -13.52
N VAL A 255 -32.71 6.28 -14.23
CA VAL A 255 -31.55 5.60 -13.65
C VAL A 255 -30.40 6.60 -13.52
N LEU A 256 -29.78 6.65 -12.34
CA LEU A 256 -28.59 7.46 -12.10
C LEU A 256 -27.35 6.59 -12.30
N VAL A 257 -26.35 7.12 -13.01
CA VAL A 257 -25.06 6.45 -13.20
C VAL A 257 -23.92 7.37 -12.80
N SER A 258 -22.80 6.80 -12.37
CA SER A 258 -21.61 7.61 -12.13
C SER A 258 -21.08 8.22 -13.43
N ARG A 259 -20.73 9.50 -13.38
CA ARG A 259 -20.12 10.21 -14.49
C ARG A 259 -18.61 10.00 -14.44
N ILE A 260 -18.13 8.98 -15.15
CA ILE A 260 -16.72 8.59 -15.15
C ILE A 260 -15.91 9.52 -16.07
N PRO A 261 -14.94 10.30 -15.55
CA PRO A 261 -14.06 11.09 -16.41
C PRO A 261 -13.05 10.19 -17.13
N ARG A 262 -12.58 10.62 -18.30
CA ARG A 262 -11.64 9.85 -19.13
C ARG A 262 -10.39 9.38 -18.37
N ARG A 263 -9.90 10.18 -17.41
CA ARG A 263 -8.76 9.84 -16.55
C ARG A 263 -9.00 8.58 -15.71
N SER A 264 -10.21 8.39 -15.17
CA SER A 264 -10.55 7.20 -14.37
C SER A 264 -10.65 5.93 -15.22
N ILE A 265 -11.06 6.04 -16.49
CA ILE A 265 -11.14 4.89 -17.41
C ILE A 265 -9.77 4.23 -17.59
N TYR A 266 -8.70 5.03 -17.72
CA TYR A 266 -7.33 4.51 -17.85
C TYR A 266 -6.87 3.75 -16.60
N HIS A 267 -7.30 4.18 -15.40
CA HIS A 267 -7.00 3.48 -14.15
C HIS A 267 -7.66 2.09 -14.09
N PHE A 268 -8.91 1.96 -14.56
CA PHE A 268 -9.61 0.67 -14.59
C PHE A 268 -9.07 -0.27 -15.66
N ALA A 269 -8.72 0.23 -16.85
CA ALA A 269 -8.19 -0.58 -17.94
C ALA A 269 -6.87 -1.28 -17.57
N HIS A 270 -5.99 -0.62 -16.80
CA HIS A 270 -4.74 -1.22 -16.31
C HIS A 270 -4.93 -2.22 -15.17
N SER A 271 -6.10 -2.22 -14.51
CA SER A 271 -6.42 -3.14 -13.41
C SER A 271 -7.07 -4.45 -13.89
N ILE A 272 -7.67 -4.46 -15.09
CA ILE A 272 -8.47 -5.59 -15.62
C ILE A 272 -7.68 -6.46 -16.62
N ILE A 273 -6.52 -6.00 -17.10
CA ILE A 273 -5.64 -6.83 -17.94
C ILE A 273 -4.57 -7.45 -17.03
N PRO A 274 -4.71 -8.71 -16.57
CA PRO A 274 -3.62 -9.41 -15.95
C PRO A 274 -2.52 -9.59 -17.02
N SER A 275 -1.34 -9.03 -16.74
CA SER A 275 -0.10 -9.37 -17.45
C SER A 275 0.66 -10.42 -16.66
#